data_AF-A0A443QD96-F1
#
_entry.id   AF-A0A443QD96-F1
#
_cell.length_a   1.000
_cell.length_b   1.000
_cell.length_c   1.000
_cell.angle_alpha   90.00
_cell.angle_beta   90.00
_cell.angle_gamma   90.00
#
_symmetry.space_group_name_H-M   'P 1'
#
loop_
_entity.id
_entity.type
_entity.pdbx_description
1 polymer ?
#
loop_
_entity_poly.entity_id
_entity_poly.type
_entity_poly.pdbx_seq_one_letter_code
_entity_poly.pdbx_strand_id
1 'polypeptide(L)' 'TSQKHFYISCAHPPICKFVEGNDCILFAYGTTSSGKSYTIRGTPNELGVIPRTIHNLFNS' A
#
# COMPACT_ATOMS: atom_id res chain seq x y z
N THR A 1 5.96 -4.51 -12.55
CA THR A 1 4.68 -4.72 -11.85
C THR A 1 4.07 -3.37 -11.56
N SER A 2 2.78 -3.14 -11.86
CA SER A 2 2.13 -1.85 -11.56
C SER A 2 1.86 -1.70 -10.06
N GLN A 3 1.74 -0.47 -9.58
CA GLN A 3 1.42 -0.16 -8.18
C GLN A 3 0.07 -0.74 -7.77
N LYS A 4 -0.90 -0.76 -8.70
CA LYS A 4 -2.20 -1.39 -8.47
C LYS A 4 -2.04 -2.89 -8.21
N HIS A 5 -1.25 -3.58 -9.03
CA HIS A 5 -1.04 -5.01 -8.87
C HIS A 5 -0.31 -5.31 -7.55
N PHE A 6 0.75 -4.56 -7.22
CA PHE A 6 1.45 -4.68 -5.96
C PHE A 6 0.54 -4.46 -4.74
N TYR A 7 -0.32 -3.44 -4.79
CA TYR A 7 -1.30 -3.19 -3.73
C TYR A 7 -2.22 -4.38 -3.52
N ILE A 8 -2.82 -4.91 -4.59
CA ILE A 8 -3.74 -6.05 -4.52
C ILE A 8 -3.05 -7.30 -3.99
N SER A 9 -1.81 -7.57 -4.43
CA SER A 9 -1.10 -8.80 -4.06
C SER A 9 -0.51 -8.76 -2.65
N CYS A 10 -0.03 -7.60 -2.19
CA CYS A 10 0.79 -7.51 -0.98
C CYS A 10 0.17 -6.66 0.14
N ALA A 11 -0.40 -5.50 -0.19
CA ALA A 11 -0.89 -4.56 0.81
C ALA A 11 -2.36 -4.80 1.19
N HIS A 12 -3.20 -5.22 0.24
CA HIS A 12 -4.62 -5.44 0.46
C HIS A 12 -4.93 -6.54 1.49
N PRO A 13 -4.29 -7.73 1.48
CA PRO A 13 -4.58 -8.77 2.46
C PRO A 13 -4.40 -8.35 3.94
N PRO A 14 -3.28 -7.71 4.35
CA PRO A 14 -3.15 -7.26 5.73
C PRO A 14 -4.11 -6.11 6.08
N ILE A 15 -4.50 -5.26 5.12
CA ILE A 15 -5.50 -4.21 5.35
C ILE A 15 -6.88 -4.81 5.63
N CYS A 16 -7.28 -5.87 4.92
CA CYS A 16 -8.53 -6.58 5.22
C CYS A 16 -8.53 -7.13 6.65
N LYS A 17 -7.44 -7.78 7.06
CA LYS A 17 -7.29 -8.25 8.44
C LYS A 17 -7.32 -7.12 9.46
N PHE A 18 -6.81 -5.94 9.09
CA PHE A 18 -6.89 -4.75 9.93
C PHE A 18 -8.32 -4.26 10.13
N VAL A 19 -9.14 -4.25 9.08
CA VAL A 19 -10.56 -3.93 9.18
C VAL A 19 -11.32 -4.96 10.04
N GLU A 20 -10.88 -6.22 10.04
CA GLU A 20 -11.41 -7.28 10.91
C GLU A 20 -10.96 -7.17 12.38
N GLY A 21 -10.16 -6.15 12.73
CA GLY A 21 -9.73 -5.88 14.11
C GLY A 21 -8.35 -6.44 14.48
N ASN A 22 -7.54 -6.89 13.51
CA ASN A 22 -6.17 -7.31 13.76
C ASN A 22 -5.16 -6.18 13.56
N ASP A 23 -4.09 -6.14 14.34
CA ASP A 23 -3.01 -5.19 14.05
C ASP A 23 -2.26 -5.58 12.77
N CYS A 24 -1.90 -4.58 11.96
CA CYS A 24 -1.10 -4.79 10.76
C CYS A 24 0.02 -3.76 10.65
N ILE A 25 1.18 -4.18 10.15
CA ILE A 25 2.33 -3.31 9.93
C ILE A 25 2.93 -3.62 8.56
N LEU A 26 3.15 -2.57 7.75
CA LEU A 26 3.79 -2.67 6.45
C LEU A 26 5.01 -1.75 6.38
N PHE A 27 6.16 -2.31 6.04
CA PHE A 27 7.40 -1.57 5.84
C PHE A 27 7.92 -1.71 4.41
N ALA A 28 8.40 -0.61 3.85
CA ALA A 28 9.22 -0.66 2.64
C ALA A 28 10.70 -0.60 3.05
N TYR A 29 11.42 -1.69 2.79
CA TYR A 29 12.84 -1.81 3.10
C TYR A 29 13.68 -1.81 1.82
N GLY A 30 14.85 -1.17 1.87
CA GLY A 30 15.77 -1.09 0.74
C GLY A 30 16.70 0.12 0.81
N THR A 31 17.73 0.14 -0.03
CA THR A 31 18.68 1.26 -0.15
C THR A 31 18.01 2.53 -0.67
N THR A 32 18.61 3.70 -0.43
CA THR A 32 18.12 4.95 -1.02
C THR A 32 18.05 4.82 -2.55
N SER A 33 17.03 5.42 -3.17
CA SER A 33 16.71 5.27 -4.60
C SER A 33 16.11 3.91 -5.03
N SER A 34 15.93 2.94 -4.13
CA SER A 34 15.32 1.64 -4.46
C SER A 34 13.80 1.66 -4.71
N GLY A 35 13.18 2.84 -4.80
CA GLY A 35 11.74 2.97 -5.04
C GLY A 35 10.84 2.90 -3.80
N LYS A 36 11.36 2.91 -2.56
CA LYS A 36 10.54 2.88 -1.33
C LYS A 36 9.43 3.94 -1.31
N SER A 37 9.79 5.20 -1.55
CA SER A 37 8.84 6.31 -1.59
C SER A 37 7.83 6.14 -2.72
N TYR A 38 8.26 5.59 -3.86
CA TYR A 38 7.37 5.23 -4.96
C TYR A 38 6.40 4.13 -4.52
N THR A 39 6.82 3.04 -3.88
CA THR A 39 5.90 2.00 -3.39
C THR A 39 4.90 2.52 -2.36
N ILE A 40 5.37 3.26 -1.35
CA ILE A 40 4.53 3.70 -0.22
C ILE A 40 3.60 4.85 -0.59
N ARG A 41 4.14 5.90 -1.22
CA ARG A 41 3.39 7.12 -1.57
C ARG A 41 2.89 7.09 -3.01
N GLY A 42 3.71 6.60 -3.93
CA GLY A 42 3.44 6.63 -5.36
C GLY A 42 3.64 8.00 -5.99
N THR A 43 3.10 8.15 -7.18
CA THR A 43 3.05 9.40 -7.94
C THR A 43 1.59 9.79 -8.19
N PRO A 44 1.29 11.02 -8.65
CA PRO A 44 -0.08 11.41 -9.00
C PRO A 44 -0.71 10.50 -10.06
N ASN A 45 0.09 9.99 -11.00
CA ASN A 45 -0.38 9.09 -12.06
C ASN A 45 -0.47 7.64 -11.58
N GLU A 46 0.31 7.28 -10.57
CA GLU A 46 0.40 5.91 -10.07
C GLU A 46 0.46 5.87 -8.54
N LEU A 47 -0.73 5.94 -7.94
CA LEU A 47 -0.92 5.93 -6.50
C LEU A 47 -0.26 4.70 -5.85
N GLY A 48 0.45 4.91 -4.74
CA GLY A 48 1.09 3.84 -3.96
C GLY A 48 0.18 3.24 -2.90
N VAL A 49 0.80 2.62 -1.90
CA VAL A 49 0.06 1.92 -0.84
C VAL A 49 -0.80 2.87 -0.01
N ILE A 50 -0.23 3.93 0.59
CA ILE A 50 -0.96 4.83 1.51
C ILE A 50 -2.25 5.40 0.90
N PRO A 51 -2.22 6.09 -0.27
CA PRO A 51 -3.43 6.68 -0.83
C PRO A 51 -4.46 5.62 -1.23
N ARG A 52 -4.04 4.42 -1.65
CA ARG A 52 -4.96 3.31 -1.98
C ARG A 52 -5.60 2.71 -0.74
N THR A 53 -4.84 2.54 0.34
CA THR A 53 -5.36 2.06 1.63
C THR A 53 -6.42 3.01 2.17
N ILE A 54 -6.14 4.31 2.20
CA ILE A 54 -7.10 5.33 2.64
C ILE A 54 -8.36 5.28 1.77
N HIS A 55 -8.20 5.27 0.44
CA HIS A 55 -9.33 5.17 -0.46
C HIS A 55 -10.17 3.89 -0.21
N ASN A 56 -9.53 2.76 0.05
CA ASN A 56 -10.23 1.50 0.33
C ASN A 56 -10.97 1.53 1.67
N LEU A 57 -10.36 2.10 2.70
CA LEU A 57 -10.97 2.20 4.04
C LEU A 57 -12.19 3.12 4.07
N PHE A 58 -12.16 4.25 3.34
CA PHE A 58 -13.23 5.25 3.38
C PHE A 58 -14.26 5.13 2.24
N ASN A 59 -14.00 4.34 1.20
CA ASN A 59 -14.98 4.01 0.15
C ASN A 59 -15.60 2.62 0.33
N SER A 60 -15.58 2.09 1.56
CA SER A 60 -16.30 0.86 1.95
C SER A 60 -17.71 1.18 2.42
#